data_AF-A0A847F707-F1
#
_entry.id   AF-A0A847F707-F1
#
_cell.length_a   1.000
_cell.length_b   1.000
_cell.length_c   1.000
_cell.angle_alpha   90.00
_cell.angle_beta   90.00
_cell.angle_gamma   90.00
#
_symmetry.space_group_name_H-M   'P 1'
#
loop_
_entity.id
_entity.type
_entity.pdbx_description
1 polymer ?
#
loop_
_entity_poly.entity_id
_entity_poly.type
_entity_poly.pdbx_seq_one_letter_code
_entity_poly.pdbx_strand_id
1 'polypeptide(L)'
;LEIDDRFVSLLKSAATELELERSVEPFDLREPIPKGMREKFGAVFTDPPYAIEGFTLFIQRAHDLLRPDGRLIVSFGQSRRSPERGVQKQAALIEAGFLIEEIIPNHTRYEGALSIGARSSLYFCRKTPLRRRSIEGRLGGELYSKRSPKRRTKRAHLEEEARDE
;
A
#
# COMPACT_ATOMS: atom_id res chain seq x y z
N LEU A 1 -2.60 -10.81 8.78
CA LEU A 1 -1.14 -10.65 8.72
C LEU A 1 -0.83 -9.32 9.37
N GLU A 2 -0.06 -9.32 10.44
CA GLU A 2 0.31 -8.09 11.18
C GLU A 2 1.70 -8.29 11.79
N ILE A 3 2.55 -7.26 11.80
CA ILE A 3 3.92 -7.34 12.32
C ILE A 3 3.99 -6.95 13.80
N ASP A 4 3.08 -6.10 14.27
CA ASP A 4 3.06 -5.65 15.65
C ASP A 4 2.32 -6.65 16.56
N ASP A 5 3.07 -7.31 17.44
CA ASP A 5 2.57 -8.32 18.36
C ASP A 5 1.45 -7.82 19.29
N ARG A 6 1.40 -6.51 19.56
CA ARG A 6 0.33 -5.92 20.38
C ARG A 6 -1.00 -5.95 19.63
N PHE A 7 -0.98 -5.62 18.35
CA PHE A 7 -2.16 -5.70 17.49
C PHE A 7 -2.55 -7.14 17.20
N VAL A 8 -1.57 -8.02 16.96
CA VAL A 8 -1.83 -9.47 16.84
C VAL A 8 -2.56 -10.00 18.07
N SER A 9 -2.07 -9.68 19.27
CA SER A 9 -2.69 -10.11 20.52
C SER A 9 -4.11 -9.57 20.67
N LEU A 10 -4.30 -8.27 20.44
CA LEU A 10 -5.62 -7.62 20.48
C LEU A 10 -6.62 -8.28 19.52
N LEU A 11 -6.22 -8.51 18.27
CA LEU A 11 -7.07 -9.09 17.25
C LEU A 11 -7.42 -10.55 17.55
N LYS A 12 -6.49 -11.32 18.12
CA LYS A 12 -6.77 -12.70 18.57
C LYS A 12 -7.78 -12.70 19.72
N SER A 13 -7.59 -11.86 20.73
CA SER A 13 -8.53 -11.74 21.85
C SER A 13 -9.93 -11.35 21.37
N ALA A 14 -10.03 -10.33 20.51
CA ALA A 14 -11.30 -9.90 19.94
C ALA A 14 -11.96 -11.00 19.08
N ALA A 15 -11.20 -11.77 18.31
CA ALA A 15 -11.72 -12.88 17.53
C ALA A 15 -12.31 -13.98 18.42
N THR A 16 -11.67 -14.29 19.55
CA THR A 16 -12.20 -15.25 20.53
C THR A 16 -13.46 -14.73 21.20
N GLU A 17 -13.47 -13.47 21.66
CA GLU A 17 -14.63 -12.85 22.32
C GLU A 17 -15.86 -12.77 21.41
N LEU A 18 -15.64 -12.47 20.13
CA LEU A 18 -16.71 -12.33 19.12
C LEU A 18 -17.01 -13.65 18.38
N GLU A 19 -16.41 -14.77 18.79
CA GLU A 19 -16.58 -16.10 18.17
C GLU A 19 -16.38 -16.10 16.64
N LEU A 20 -15.37 -15.36 16.17
CA LEU A 20 -15.07 -15.21 14.75
C LEU A 20 -14.13 -16.32 14.27
N GLU A 21 -14.56 -17.05 13.23
CA GLU A 21 -13.70 -18.01 12.51
C GLU A 21 -12.66 -17.25 11.65
N ARG A 22 -11.57 -16.81 12.28
CA ARG A 22 -10.50 -16.03 11.62
C ARG A 22 -9.12 -16.41 12.15
N SER A 23 -8.13 -16.42 11.25
CA SER A 23 -6.71 -16.55 11.61
C SER A 23 -6.03 -15.18 11.67
N VAL A 24 -5.25 -14.96 12.73
CA VAL A 24 -4.42 -13.76 12.92
C VAL A 24 -2.97 -14.20 13.02
N GLU A 25 -2.23 -14.03 11.93
CA GLU A 25 -0.84 -14.46 11.84
C GLU A 25 0.13 -13.29 12.03
N PRO A 26 1.10 -13.38 12.97
CA PRO A 26 2.22 -12.46 13.04
C PRO A 26 3.09 -12.66 11.80
N PHE A 27 3.25 -11.62 10.98
CA PHE A 27 3.98 -11.73 9.72
C PHE A 27 4.56 -10.39 9.27
N ASP A 28 5.84 -10.41 8.92
CA ASP A 28 6.53 -9.29 8.29
C ASP A 28 6.38 -9.37 6.77
N LEU A 29 5.60 -8.45 6.18
CA LEU A 29 5.37 -8.42 4.72
C LEU A 29 6.62 -8.13 3.88
N ARG A 30 7.74 -7.74 4.50
CA ARG A 30 9.04 -7.72 3.81
C ARG A 30 9.40 -9.11 3.33
N GLU A 31 9.07 -10.14 4.10
CA GLU A 31 9.28 -11.53 3.71
C GLU A 31 8.32 -11.95 2.57
N PRO A 32 8.75 -12.87 1.69
CA PRO A 32 7.89 -13.43 0.66
C PRO A 32 6.67 -14.16 1.25
N ILE A 33 5.51 -14.06 0.58
CA ILE A 33 4.33 -14.81 1.00
C ILE A 33 4.61 -16.32 0.95
N PRO A 34 4.34 -17.07 2.03
CA PRO A 34 4.50 -18.52 2.07
C PRO A 34 3.65 -19.21 1.00
N LYS A 35 4.16 -20.28 0.38
CA LYS A 35 3.49 -21.00 -0.71
C LYS A 35 2.04 -21.41 -0.37
N GLY A 36 1.79 -21.84 0.88
CA GLY A 36 0.46 -22.25 1.33
C GLY A 36 -0.60 -21.15 1.34
N MET A 37 -0.18 -19.88 1.37
CA MET A 37 -1.08 -18.72 1.40
C MET A 37 -1.27 -18.06 0.03
N ARG A 38 -0.49 -18.46 -0.98
CA ARG A 38 -0.56 -17.86 -2.32
C ARG A 38 -1.85 -18.26 -3.01
N GLU A 39 -2.45 -17.28 -3.67
CA GLU A 39 -3.67 -17.46 -4.49
C GLU A 39 -4.83 -18.13 -3.75
N LYS A 40 -5.00 -17.83 -2.46
CA LYS A 40 -6.06 -18.42 -1.62
C LYS A 40 -7.23 -17.47 -1.35
N PHE A 41 -7.01 -16.16 -1.47
CA PHE A 41 -7.96 -15.17 -0.98
C PHE A 41 -8.78 -14.54 -2.12
N GLY A 42 -10.09 -14.40 -1.92
CA GLY A 42 -10.98 -13.71 -2.87
C GLY A 42 -10.87 -12.18 -2.77
N ALA A 43 -10.46 -11.67 -1.60
CA ALA A 43 -10.22 -10.25 -1.40
C ALA A 43 -9.07 -10.00 -0.42
N VAL A 44 -8.37 -8.89 -0.61
CA VAL A 44 -7.35 -8.35 0.32
C VAL A 44 -7.67 -6.90 0.56
N PHE A 45 -7.76 -6.52 1.83
CA PHE A 45 -7.85 -5.14 2.26
C PHE A 45 -6.51 -4.69 2.83
N THR A 46 -6.07 -3.48 2.49
CA THR A 46 -4.85 -2.92 3.08
C THR A 46 -4.83 -1.39 3.14
N ASP A 47 -4.25 -0.86 4.22
CA ASP A 47 -3.90 0.55 4.38
C ASP A 47 -2.37 0.67 4.54
N PRO A 48 -1.63 0.66 3.43
CA PRO A 48 -0.19 0.44 3.42
C PRO A 48 0.62 1.69 3.87
N PRO A 49 1.92 1.53 4.15
CA PRO A 49 2.81 2.67 4.39
C PRO A 49 2.75 3.69 3.25
N TYR A 50 2.77 4.98 3.60
CA TYR A 50 2.54 6.05 2.62
C TYR A 50 3.69 6.28 1.63
N ALA A 51 4.91 5.85 1.98
CA ALA A 51 6.06 5.88 1.08
C ALA A 51 5.85 4.91 -0.08
N ILE A 52 6.33 5.26 -1.27
CA ILE A 52 6.04 4.50 -2.49
C ILE A 52 6.59 3.07 -2.42
N GLU A 53 7.74 2.86 -1.77
CA GLU A 53 8.37 1.55 -1.62
C GLU A 53 7.52 0.62 -0.74
N GLY A 54 7.00 1.13 0.37
CA GLY A 54 6.10 0.39 1.25
C GLY A 54 4.75 0.14 0.60
N PHE A 55 4.18 1.13 -0.08
CA PHE A 55 2.95 0.97 -0.87
C PHE A 55 3.09 -0.15 -1.90
N THR A 56 4.16 -0.10 -2.72
CA THR A 56 4.43 -1.11 -3.76
C THR A 56 4.63 -2.50 -3.18
N LEU A 57 5.34 -2.63 -2.05
CA LEU A 57 5.50 -3.92 -1.38
C LEU A 57 4.13 -4.53 -1.01
N PHE A 58 3.28 -3.75 -0.35
CA PHE A 58 2.00 -4.25 0.16
C PHE A 58 1.05 -4.66 -0.96
N ILE A 59 0.94 -3.88 -2.04
CA ILE A 59 0.07 -4.25 -3.17
C ILE A 59 0.61 -5.48 -3.91
N GLN A 60 1.93 -5.69 -3.97
CA GLN A 60 2.49 -6.87 -4.59
C GLN A 60 2.27 -8.12 -3.73
N ARG A 61 2.39 -8.00 -2.40
CA ARG A 61 2.03 -9.08 -1.47
C ARG A 61 0.54 -9.41 -1.54
N ALA A 62 -0.32 -8.40 -1.71
CA ALA A 62 -1.74 -8.61 -1.97
C ALA A 62 -1.96 -9.40 -3.27
N HIS A 63 -1.24 -9.06 -4.35
CA HIS A 63 -1.32 -9.83 -5.61
C HIS A 63 -0.93 -11.29 -5.43
N ASP A 64 0.13 -11.58 -4.65
CA ASP A 64 0.58 -12.95 -4.36
C ASP A 64 -0.48 -13.74 -3.55
N LEU A 65 -1.19 -13.09 -2.63
CA LEU A 65 -2.25 -13.71 -1.79
C LEU A 65 -3.54 -13.98 -2.58
N LEU A 66 -3.90 -13.08 -3.50
CA LEU A 66 -5.19 -13.11 -4.20
C LEU A 66 -5.27 -14.25 -5.22
N ARG A 67 -6.43 -14.91 -5.28
CA ARG A 67 -6.83 -15.77 -6.40
C ARG A 67 -6.82 -14.99 -7.72
N PRO A 68 -6.76 -15.65 -8.89
CA PRO A 68 -6.77 -14.95 -10.18
C PRO A 68 -7.94 -13.98 -10.39
N ASP A 69 -9.11 -14.28 -9.81
CA ASP A 69 -10.33 -13.47 -9.84
C ASP A 69 -10.49 -12.54 -8.63
N GLY A 70 -9.47 -12.47 -7.78
CA GLY A 70 -9.51 -11.76 -6.50
C GLY A 70 -9.47 -10.23 -6.64
N ARG A 71 -9.91 -9.55 -5.58
CA ARG A 71 -9.97 -8.07 -5.53
C ARG A 71 -9.09 -7.48 -4.44
N LEU A 72 -8.41 -6.40 -4.78
CA LEU A 72 -7.67 -5.55 -3.84
C LEU A 72 -8.54 -4.34 -3.49
N ILE A 73 -8.70 -4.12 -2.19
CA ILE A 73 -9.26 -2.90 -1.64
C ILE A 73 -8.12 -2.18 -0.92
N VAL A 74 -7.67 -1.06 -1.47
CA VAL A 74 -6.51 -0.33 -0.93
C VAL A 74 -6.88 1.10 -0.60
N SER A 75 -6.52 1.51 0.62
CA SER A 75 -6.65 2.89 1.08
C SER A 75 -5.35 3.64 0.79
N PHE A 76 -5.43 4.82 0.18
CA PHE A 76 -4.33 5.78 0.27
C PHE A 76 -4.79 7.22 0.06
N GLY A 77 -4.15 8.11 0.80
CA GLY A 77 -4.36 9.54 0.68
C GLY A 77 -3.44 10.18 -0.34
N GLN A 78 -3.95 11.24 -0.96
CA GLN A 78 -3.18 12.25 -1.66
C GLN A 78 -3.63 13.63 -1.20
N SER A 79 -2.69 14.53 -0.95
CA SER A 79 -3.04 15.93 -0.69
C SER A 79 -3.42 16.61 -2.01
N ARG A 80 -4.38 17.55 -1.99
CA ARG A 80 -4.71 18.37 -3.16
C ARG A 80 -3.52 19.15 -3.72
N ARG A 81 -2.49 19.38 -2.90
CA ARG A 81 -1.27 20.12 -3.26
C ARG A 81 -0.20 19.23 -3.91
N SER A 82 -0.42 17.92 -4.01
CA SER A 82 0.55 16.98 -4.60
C SER A 82 -0.15 15.82 -5.32
N PRO A 83 -0.95 16.10 -6.37
CA PRO A 83 -1.65 15.07 -7.14
C PRO A 83 -0.69 14.06 -7.82
N GLU A 84 0.56 14.45 -8.06
CA GLU A 84 1.60 13.61 -8.67
C GLU A 84 1.89 12.37 -7.81
N ARG A 85 1.73 12.47 -6.48
CA ARG A 85 1.85 11.31 -5.57
C ARG A 85 0.73 10.30 -5.76
N GLY A 86 -0.48 10.78 -6.10
CA GLY A 86 -1.59 9.91 -6.46
C GLY A 86 -1.33 9.20 -7.78
N VAL A 87 -0.83 9.92 -8.79
CA VAL A 87 -0.41 9.35 -10.08
C VAL A 87 0.63 8.25 -9.87
N GLN A 88 1.66 8.49 -9.05
CA GLN A 88 2.68 7.49 -8.74
C GLN A 88 2.10 6.20 -8.12
N LYS A 89 1.13 6.32 -7.19
CA LYS A 89 0.50 5.15 -6.57
C LYS A 89 -0.45 4.42 -7.52
N GLN A 90 -1.20 5.14 -8.35
CA GLN A 90 -2.03 4.53 -9.39
C GLN A 90 -1.18 3.81 -10.45
N ALA A 91 -0.05 4.39 -10.85
CA ALA A 91 0.91 3.73 -11.72
C ALA A 91 1.46 2.45 -11.08
N ALA A 92 1.81 2.48 -9.79
CA ALA A 92 2.26 1.29 -9.06
C ALA A 92 1.19 0.17 -9.01
N LEU A 93 -0.09 0.52 -8.86
CA LEU A 93 -1.20 -0.44 -8.95
C LEU A 93 -1.26 -1.10 -10.34
N ILE A 94 -1.18 -0.30 -11.40
CA ILE A 94 -1.19 -0.79 -12.77
C ILE A 94 0.02 -1.69 -13.03
N GLU A 95 1.21 -1.30 -12.60
CA GLU A 95 2.44 -2.11 -12.73
C GLU A 95 2.36 -3.43 -11.97
N ALA A 96 1.69 -3.43 -10.80
CA ALA A 96 1.42 -4.61 -10.01
C ALA A 96 0.33 -5.51 -10.62
N GLY A 97 -0.28 -5.13 -11.75
CA GLY A 97 -1.28 -5.93 -12.45
C GLY A 97 -2.69 -5.75 -11.90
N PHE A 98 -3.03 -4.58 -11.37
CA PHE A 98 -4.37 -4.26 -10.92
C PHE A 98 -5.11 -3.34 -11.90
N LEU A 99 -6.35 -3.69 -12.22
CA LEU A 99 -7.31 -2.80 -12.87
C LEU A 99 -8.06 -2.03 -11.78
N ILE A 100 -8.04 -0.70 -11.83
CA ILE A 100 -8.82 0.15 -10.93
C ILE A 100 -10.25 0.24 -11.46
N GLU A 101 -11.24 -0.18 -10.67
CA GLU A 101 -12.66 -0.22 -11.07
C GLU A 101 -13.45 0.93 -10.45
N GLU A 102 -13.15 1.28 -9.21
CA GLU A 102 -13.88 2.30 -8.47
C GLU A 102 -12.95 3.04 -7.50
N ILE A 103 -13.24 4.32 -7.28
CA ILE A 103 -12.59 5.16 -6.29
C ILE A 103 -13.66 5.85 -5.44
N ILE A 104 -13.68 5.60 -4.13
CA ILE A 104 -14.52 6.32 -3.19
C ILE A 104 -13.67 7.44 -2.55
N PRO A 105 -13.88 8.71 -2.93
CA PRO A 105 -13.01 9.81 -2.51
C PRO A 105 -13.23 10.21 -1.05
N ASN A 106 -12.14 10.52 -0.33
CA ASN A 106 -12.16 11.03 1.05
C ASN A 106 -12.94 10.15 2.04
N HIS A 107 -12.96 8.83 1.81
CA HIS A 107 -13.69 7.86 2.59
C HIS A 107 -13.16 7.76 4.04
N THR A 108 -11.85 7.53 4.20
CA THR A 108 -11.26 7.32 5.52
C THR A 108 -10.72 8.63 6.08
N ARG A 109 -10.98 8.89 7.37
CA ARG A 109 -10.44 10.02 8.13
C ARG A 109 -9.54 9.50 9.22
N TYR A 110 -8.38 10.13 9.38
CA TYR A 110 -7.37 9.71 10.33
C TYR A 110 -7.14 10.78 11.38
N GLU A 111 -6.93 10.35 12.61
CA GLU A 111 -6.34 11.22 13.62
C GLU A 111 -4.83 11.32 13.39
N GLY A 112 -4.28 12.53 13.31
CA GLY A 112 -2.84 12.79 13.22
C GLY A 112 -2.16 12.67 11.83
N ALA A 113 -2.83 12.19 10.77
CA ALA A 113 -2.24 12.02 9.44
C ALA A 113 -2.24 13.31 8.58
N LEU A 114 -1.71 14.42 9.11
CA LEU A 114 -1.78 15.74 8.45
C LEU A 114 -1.13 15.81 7.06
N SER A 115 -0.11 14.98 6.80
CA SER A 115 0.64 14.96 5.52
C SER A 115 -0.22 14.56 4.30
N ILE A 116 -1.33 13.87 4.54
CA ILE A 116 -2.34 13.50 3.52
C ILE A 116 -3.64 14.31 3.67
N GLY A 117 -3.63 15.38 4.47
CA GLY A 117 -4.84 16.12 4.83
C GLY A 117 -5.78 15.33 5.74
N ALA A 118 -5.23 14.37 6.50
CA ALA A 118 -5.96 13.48 7.41
C ALA A 118 -7.07 12.65 6.73
N ARG A 119 -6.97 12.43 5.41
CA ARG A 119 -7.98 11.71 4.62
C ARG A 119 -7.36 10.81 3.56
N SER A 120 -7.98 9.67 3.30
CA SER A 120 -7.67 8.82 2.15
C SER A 120 -8.90 8.51 1.31
N SER A 121 -8.67 8.09 0.08
CA SER A 121 -9.68 7.50 -0.78
C SER A 121 -9.54 5.99 -0.76
N LEU A 122 -10.65 5.29 -0.97
CA LEU A 122 -10.66 3.84 -1.10
C LEU A 122 -10.67 3.46 -2.58
N TYR A 123 -9.76 2.57 -2.98
CA TYR A 123 -9.64 2.09 -4.35
C TYR A 123 -10.05 0.62 -4.41
N PHE A 124 -10.99 0.30 -5.29
CA PHE A 124 -11.40 -1.07 -5.58
C PHE A 124 -10.75 -1.50 -6.87
N CYS A 125 -9.99 -2.58 -6.78
CA CYS A 125 -9.15 -3.05 -7.86
C CYS A 125 -9.38 -4.55 -8.13
N ARG A 126 -9.42 -4.93 -9.39
CA ARG A 126 -9.44 -6.33 -9.84
C ARG A 126 -8.02 -6.80 -10.15
N LYS A 127 -7.64 -7.98 -9.66
CA LYS A 127 -6.39 -8.63 -10.08
C LYS A 127 -6.46 -8.99 -11.57
N THR A 128 -5.34 -8.83 -12.26
CA THR A 128 -5.16 -9.22 -13.67
C THR A 128 -3.87 -10.03 -13.81
N PRO A 129 -3.71 -10.82 -14.90
CA PRO A 129 -2.45 -11.49 -15.19
C PRO A 129 -1.35 -10.54 -15.67
N LEU A 130 -1.65 -9.27 -15.96
CA LEU A 130 -0.73 -8.28 -16.56
C LEU A 130 0.19 -7.63 -15.50
N ARG A 131 0.93 -8.45 -14.76
CA ARG A 131 1.90 -7.96 -13.76
C ARG A 131 3.26 -7.74 -14.39
N ARG A 132 3.73 -6.48 -14.40
CA ARG A 132 4.98 -6.10 -15.08
C ARG A 132 6.23 -6.42 -14.25
N ARG A 133 6.16 -6.37 -12.92
CA ARG A 133 7.30 -6.64 -12.03
C ARG A 133 6.91 -7.38 -10.76
N SER A 134 7.77 -8.31 -10.33
CA SER A 134 7.70 -9.01 -9.05
C SER A 134 8.72 -8.53 -8.03
N ILE A 135 8.32 -8.50 -6.76
CA ILE A 135 9.21 -8.56 -5.61
C ILE A 135 9.16 -10.01 -5.09
N GLU A 136 10.11 -10.83 -5.52
CA GLU A 136 10.13 -12.28 -5.21
C GLU A 136 10.86 -12.58 -3.88
N GLY A 137 11.82 -11.72 -3.52
CA GLY A 137 12.63 -11.86 -2.31
C GLY A 137 12.22 -10.92 -1.17
N ARG A 138 13.02 -10.95 -0.11
CA ARG A 138 12.87 -10.05 1.03
C ARG A 138 13.22 -8.61 0.63
N LEU A 139 12.38 -7.65 1.00
CA LEU A 139 12.72 -6.22 0.86
C LEU A 139 13.48 -5.73 2.09
N GLY A 140 14.69 -5.21 1.91
CA GLY A 140 15.48 -4.59 2.97
C GLY A 140 15.03 -3.15 3.30
N GLY A 141 15.40 -2.67 4.49
CA GLY A 141 15.13 -1.29 4.94
C GLY A 141 13.88 -1.11 5.81
N GLU A 142 13.65 0.13 6.23
CA GLU A 142 12.49 0.53 7.04
C GLU A 142 11.26 0.79 6.17
N LEU A 143 10.13 0.15 6.52
CA LEU A 143 8.83 0.37 5.87
C LEU A 143 8.21 1.72 6.24
N TYR A 144 8.34 2.10 7.51
CA TYR A 144 7.75 3.32 8.08
C TYR A 144 8.82 4.37 8.33
N SER A 145 9.43 4.88 7.25
CA SER A 145 10.40 5.97 7.37
C SER A 145 9.71 7.32 7.27
N LYS A 146 9.93 8.21 8.26
CA LYS A 146 9.62 9.64 8.14
C LYS A 146 10.62 10.30 7.18
N ARG A 147 10.68 9.87 5.91
CA ARG A 147 11.56 10.53 4.93
C ARG A 147 10.94 11.88 4.58
N SER A 148 11.53 12.95 5.11
CA SER A 148 11.29 14.30 4.61
C SER A 148 11.55 14.34 3.11
N PRO A 149 10.75 15.08 2.31
CA PRO A 149 11.07 15.27 0.91
C PRO A 149 12.49 15.81 0.79
N LYS A 150 13.33 15.16 -0.03
CA LYS A 150 14.70 15.65 -0.31
C LYS A 150 14.58 17.10 -0.74
N ARG A 151 15.18 18.03 0.01
CA ARG A 151 15.33 19.43 -0.44
C ARG A 151 15.99 19.38 -1.81
N ARG A 152 15.31 19.83 -2.88
CA ARG A 152 15.95 20.11 -4.18
C ARG A 152 17.15 21.02 -3.87
N THR A 153 18.35 20.54 -4.16
CA THR A 153 19.58 21.33 -3.99
C THR A 153 19.53 22.51 -4.97
N LYS A 154 19.97 23.70 -4.52
CA LYS A 154 19.97 24.97 -5.27
C LYS A 154 20.47 24.89 -6.73
N ARG A 155 21.31 23.89 -7.08
CA ARG A 155 21.75 23.65 -8.46
C ARG A 155 20.61 23.40 -9.46
N ALA A 156 19.53 22.73 -9.03
CA ALA A 156 18.39 22.42 -9.90
C ALA A 156 17.44 23.60 -10.17
N HIS A 157 17.68 24.78 -9.56
CA HIS A 157 16.93 26.01 -9.86
C HIS A 157 17.65 26.86 -10.92
N LEU A 158 18.98 26.87 -10.89
CA LEU A 158 19.81 27.63 -11.83
C LEU A 158 19.85 26.99 -13.23
N GLU A 159 19.68 25.67 -13.33
CA GLU A 159 19.62 24.96 -14.62
C GLU A 159 18.24 25.08 -15.32
N GLU A 160 17.20 25.46 -14.58
CA GLU A 160 15.85 25.67 -15.10
C GLU A 160 15.70 27.12 -15.62
N GLU A 161 16.26 28.11 -14.91
CA GLU A 161 16.32 29.50 -15.37
C GLU A 161 17.21 29.70 -16.62
N ALA A 162 18.28 28.92 -16.77
CA ALA A 162 19.17 29.00 -17.94
C ALA A 162 18.64 28.27 -19.20
N ARG A 163 17.47 27.63 -19.13
CA ARG A 163 16.80 27.00 -20.28
C ARG A 163 15.62 27.80 -20.82
N ASP A 164 15.18 28.81 -20.08
CA ASP A 164 14.08 29.71 -20.44
C ASP A 164 14.57 31.11 -20.93
N GLU A 165 15.90 31.28 -21.14
CA GLU A 165 16.53 32.37 -21.91
C GLU A 165 17.06 31.87 -23.26
#